data_AF-A0A2U3S0X5-F1
#
_entry.id   AF-A0A2U3S0X5-F1
#
_cell.length_a   1.000
_cell.length_b   1.000
_cell.length_c   1.000
_cell.angle_alpha   90.00
_cell.angle_beta   90.00
_cell.angle_gamma   90.00
#
_symmetry.space_group_name_H-M   'P 1'
#
loop_
_entity.id
_entity.type
_entity.pdbx_description
1 polymer ?
#
loop_
_entity_poly.entity_id
_entity_poly.type
_entity_poly.pdbx_seq_one_letter_code
_entity_poly.pdbx_strand_id
1 'polypeptide(L)'
;MSEKSREEEKLSFKEQILRDLEKVKGYDEVLKEDEAVVRTPANEPSAEELMADSLSTVEEIMRKAPTVPTHPSQGVPASPADEIQRETPGVPSHPSQDVPSSPAEESGSRPGPGPVRPKKLEREYNETPTRVAVSYTTAEKKAEQAGPETPTPATETVDIIRDTSRRSRREGAKPAKPKKEKKSHVKAFVISFLVFLALLSAGGYFGYQYVLDSLLPIDANSKKYVTVGIPEGSNVQEIGTTLEKAGLVKHGLIFSFYAKYKNYTDLKAGYYNLQKSMSTEDLLKELQKGGTDEPQEPVLATLTIPEGYTLDQIAQTVGQLQGDFKESLTAEAFLAKVQDETFISQAVAKYPTLLESLPVKDSGARYRLEGYLFPATYSIKESTTIESLIDEMLAAMDKNLSLYYSTIKSKNLTVNELLTIASLVEKEGAKTEDRKLIAGVFYNRLNRDMPLQSNIAILYAQGKLGQNISLAEDVAIDTNIDSPYNVYKNVGLMPGPVDSPSLDAIESSINQTKSDNLYFVADVTEGKVYYANNQEDHDRNVAEHVNSKLN
;
A
#
# COMPACT_ATOMS: atom_id res chain seq x y z
N MET A 1 24.67 23.48 3.39
CA MET A 1 23.67 23.15 2.35
C MET A 1 22.67 22.18 2.96
N SER A 2 21.41 22.18 2.51
CA SER A 2 20.38 21.26 3.00
C SER A 2 19.92 20.43 1.81
N GLU A 3 20.21 19.14 1.83
CA GLU A 3 19.61 18.17 0.93
C GLU A 3 18.26 17.78 1.55
N LYS A 4 17.16 18.11 0.86
CA LYS A 4 15.87 17.49 1.13
C LYS A 4 15.83 16.15 0.41
N SER A 5 15.37 15.12 1.10
CA SER A 5 14.99 13.85 0.49
C SER A 5 13.96 14.08 -0.62
N ARG A 6 14.15 13.42 -1.77
CA ARG A 6 13.05 13.19 -2.71
C ARG A 6 12.10 12.17 -2.09
N GLU A 7 10.90 12.61 -1.75
CA GLU A 7 9.75 11.72 -1.69
C GLU A 7 9.32 11.48 -3.13
N GLU A 8 9.19 10.23 -3.56
CA GLU A 8 8.65 9.90 -4.88
C GLU A 8 7.13 9.90 -4.81
N GLU A 9 6.54 10.97 -5.35
CA GLU A 9 5.10 11.23 -5.33
C GLU A 9 4.37 10.16 -6.15
N LYS A 10 3.44 9.43 -5.50
CA LYS A 10 2.73 8.29 -6.10
C LYS A 10 1.60 8.76 -6.99
N LEU A 11 1.92 8.99 -8.26
CA LEU A 11 0.98 9.45 -9.28
C LEU A 11 -0.02 8.35 -9.68
N SER A 12 -1.32 8.68 -9.63
CA SER A 12 -2.41 7.92 -10.26
C SER A 12 -2.16 7.77 -11.78
N PHE A 13 -2.77 6.77 -12.43
CA PHE A 13 -2.69 6.58 -13.89
C PHE A 13 -3.01 7.88 -14.67
N LYS A 14 -4.05 8.58 -14.21
CA LYS A 14 -4.44 9.93 -14.63
C LYS A 14 -3.31 10.97 -14.54
N GLU A 15 -2.57 10.96 -13.44
CA GLU A 15 -1.50 11.92 -13.17
C GLU A 15 -0.20 11.55 -13.92
N GLN A 16 -0.04 10.28 -14.29
CA GLN A 16 0.98 9.83 -15.24
C GLN A 16 0.67 10.32 -16.65
N ILE A 17 -0.58 10.24 -17.12
CA ILE A 17 -1.02 10.83 -18.40
C ILE A 17 -0.73 12.35 -18.44
N LEU A 18 -1.07 13.08 -17.36
CA LEU A 18 -0.77 14.51 -17.25
C LEU A 18 0.73 14.79 -17.32
N ARG A 19 1.55 14.03 -16.60
CA ARG A 19 3.02 14.15 -16.60
C ARG A 19 3.65 13.84 -17.96
N ASP A 20 3.08 12.91 -18.73
CA ASP A 20 3.58 12.57 -20.06
C ASP A 20 3.15 13.60 -21.11
N LEU A 21 1.98 14.23 -20.95
CA LEU A 21 1.59 15.42 -21.73
C LEU A 21 2.47 16.64 -21.42
N GLU A 22 2.95 16.82 -20.18
CA GLU A 22 3.96 17.84 -19.86
C GLU A 22 5.29 17.57 -20.58
N LYS A 23 5.76 16.31 -20.65
CA LYS A 23 6.97 15.96 -21.42
C LYS A 23 6.81 16.32 -22.90
N VAL A 24 5.68 15.97 -23.52
CA VAL A 24 5.41 16.26 -24.94
C VAL A 24 5.44 17.76 -25.20
N LYS A 25 4.79 18.58 -24.34
CA LYS A 25 4.86 20.05 -24.45
C LYS A 25 6.27 20.60 -24.27
N GLY A 26 7.07 20.03 -23.37
CA GLY A 26 8.47 20.41 -23.19
C GLY A 26 9.35 20.17 -24.42
N TYR A 27 9.14 19.07 -25.15
CA TYR A 27 9.79 18.85 -26.46
C TYR A 27 9.37 19.90 -27.49
N ASP A 28 8.08 20.26 -27.49
CA ASP A 28 7.50 21.23 -28.42
C ASP A 28 7.96 22.69 -28.16
N GLU A 29 8.38 23.04 -26.94
CA GLU A 29 9.02 24.32 -26.64
C GLU A 29 10.51 24.33 -27.01
N VAL A 30 11.27 23.25 -26.72
CA VAL A 30 12.69 23.13 -27.11
C VAL A 30 12.87 23.23 -28.63
N LEU A 31 12.01 22.55 -29.42
CA LEU A 31 12.04 22.65 -30.88
C LEU A 31 11.76 24.07 -31.42
N LYS A 32 11.09 24.93 -30.64
CA LYS A 32 10.83 26.34 -31.01
C LYS A 32 11.96 27.29 -30.60
N GLU A 33 12.83 26.90 -29.67
CA GLU A 33 14.07 27.64 -29.37
C GLU A 33 15.21 27.28 -30.35
N ASP A 34 15.33 26.02 -30.76
CA ASP A 34 16.40 25.57 -31.68
C ASP A 34 16.28 26.10 -33.12
N GLU A 35 15.06 26.36 -33.65
CA GLU A 35 14.90 26.99 -34.98
C GLU A 35 15.42 28.44 -35.03
N ALA A 36 15.67 29.09 -33.89
CA ALA A 36 16.05 30.50 -33.83
C ALA A 36 17.56 30.77 -33.99
N VAL A 37 18.43 29.74 -33.94
CA VAL A 37 19.89 29.95 -33.80
C VAL A 37 20.74 29.03 -34.70
N VAL A 38 21.92 29.56 -35.09
CA VAL A 38 23.02 28.90 -35.82
C VAL A 38 22.89 28.85 -37.35
N ARG A 39 24.03 29.05 -38.02
CA ARG A 39 24.22 29.01 -39.48
C ARG A 39 25.12 27.82 -39.82
N THR A 40 24.97 27.27 -41.02
CA THR A 40 25.86 26.22 -41.54
C THR A 40 27.33 26.66 -41.58
N PRO A 41 28.25 25.70 -41.38
CA PRO A 41 29.00 25.19 -42.54
C PRO A 41 28.94 23.66 -42.68
N ALA A 42 29.29 23.14 -43.86
CA ALA A 42 29.39 21.70 -44.15
C ALA A 42 30.65 21.07 -43.48
N ASN A 43 30.72 19.77 -43.18
CA ASN A 43 30.66 18.68 -44.16
C ASN A 43 30.69 17.29 -43.48
N GLU A 44 29.55 16.60 -43.40
CA GLU A 44 29.40 15.23 -42.86
C GLU A 44 28.56 14.35 -43.82
N PRO A 45 28.75 13.01 -43.85
CA PRO A 45 27.99 12.09 -44.71
C PRO A 45 26.53 11.90 -44.23
N SER A 46 25.63 11.48 -45.13
CA SER A 46 24.21 11.32 -44.78
C SER A 46 23.95 10.01 -44.01
N ALA A 47 22.87 10.00 -43.23
CA ALA A 47 22.47 8.84 -42.43
C ALA A 47 22.16 7.58 -43.27
N GLU A 48 21.85 7.73 -44.55
CA GLU A 48 21.60 6.62 -45.48
C GLU A 48 22.86 5.76 -45.71
N GLU A 49 24.04 6.38 -45.74
CA GLU A 49 25.33 5.70 -45.94
C GLU A 49 25.71 4.84 -44.72
N LEU A 50 25.37 5.30 -43.51
CA LEU A 50 25.59 4.57 -42.25
C LEU A 50 24.62 3.39 -42.05
N MET A 51 23.40 3.46 -42.60
CA MET A 51 22.45 2.34 -42.55
C MET A 51 22.84 1.20 -43.51
N ALA A 52 23.43 1.52 -44.67
CA ALA A 52 23.86 0.53 -45.65
C ALA A 52 24.95 -0.42 -45.09
N ASP A 53 25.97 0.14 -44.43
CA ASP A 53 27.09 -0.64 -43.87
C ASP A 53 26.63 -1.56 -42.73
N SER A 54 25.68 -1.08 -41.92
CA SER A 54 25.05 -1.80 -40.81
C SER A 54 24.21 -3.02 -41.23
N LEU A 55 23.67 -3.02 -42.46
CA LEU A 55 22.91 -4.17 -42.97
C LEU A 55 23.81 -5.28 -43.51
N SER A 56 24.95 -4.94 -44.11
CA SER A 56 25.90 -5.90 -44.67
C SER A 56 26.48 -6.87 -43.62
N THR A 57 26.74 -6.35 -42.42
CA THR A 57 27.34 -7.10 -41.30
C THR A 57 26.36 -8.10 -40.68
N VAL A 58 25.05 -7.82 -40.67
CA VAL A 58 24.02 -8.76 -40.24
C VAL A 58 23.89 -9.94 -41.23
N GLU A 59 23.98 -9.67 -42.53
CA GLU A 59 23.88 -10.71 -43.56
C GLU A 59 25.07 -11.69 -43.53
N GLU A 60 26.28 -11.22 -43.21
CA GLU A 60 27.45 -12.09 -43.05
C GLU A 60 27.36 -12.96 -41.79
N ILE A 61 26.79 -12.45 -40.68
CA ILE A 61 26.53 -13.24 -39.47
C ILE A 61 25.55 -14.37 -39.76
N MET A 62 24.44 -14.07 -40.43
CA MET A 62 23.43 -15.08 -40.81
C MET A 62 24.00 -16.16 -41.74
N ARG A 63 24.93 -15.80 -42.63
CA ARG A 63 25.62 -16.76 -43.53
C ARG A 63 26.60 -17.71 -42.80
N LYS A 64 26.98 -17.42 -41.54
CA LYS A 64 27.96 -18.19 -40.76
C LYS A 64 27.35 -19.09 -39.68
N ALA A 65 26.02 -19.10 -39.51
CA ALA A 65 25.35 -19.94 -38.52
C ALA A 65 25.32 -21.44 -38.94
N PRO A 66 25.68 -22.40 -38.06
CA PRO A 66 25.66 -23.82 -38.38
C PRO A 66 24.25 -24.42 -38.29
N THR A 67 23.84 -25.16 -39.32
CA THR A 67 22.55 -25.88 -39.36
C THR A 67 22.59 -27.21 -38.60
N VAL A 68 21.54 -27.47 -37.81
CA VAL A 68 21.31 -28.75 -37.12
C VAL A 68 20.38 -29.64 -37.97
N PRO A 69 20.59 -30.98 -38.08
CA PRO A 69 19.84 -31.82 -39.01
C PRO A 69 18.42 -32.14 -38.53
N THR A 70 17.46 -32.17 -39.47
CA THR A 70 16.15 -32.78 -39.29
C THR A 70 16.20 -34.27 -39.66
N HIS A 71 15.46 -35.11 -38.93
CA HIS A 71 15.28 -36.54 -39.23
C HIS A 71 13.80 -36.86 -39.53
N PRO A 72 13.49 -37.97 -40.26
CA PRO A 72 12.30 -38.04 -41.11
C PRO A 72 11.08 -38.75 -40.49
N SER A 73 9.95 -38.59 -41.18
CA SER A 73 8.65 -39.21 -40.88
C SER A 73 8.61 -40.73 -41.11
N GLN A 74 7.83 -41.42 -40.27
CA GLN A 74 7.12 -42.66 -40.56
C GLN A 74 5.71 -42.59 -39.96
N GLY A 75 4.75 -43.39 -40.43
CA GLY A 75 3.39 -43.38 -39.89
C GLY A 75 2.54 -44.59 -40.27
N VAL A 76 1.37 -44.68 -39.60
CA VAL A 76 0.28 -45.68 -39.73
C VAL A 76 0.67 -47.15 -39.42
N PRO A 77 -0.24 -48.05 -38.99
CA PRO A 77 -1.65 -48.23 -39.39
C PRO A 77 -2.71 -47.90 -38.31
N ALA A 78 -3.98 -48.21 -38.61
CA ALA A 78 -5.18 -47.88 -37.81
C ALA A 78 -6.20 -49.05 -37.76
N SER A 79 -7.38 -48.79 -37.15
CA SER A 79 -8.59 -49.64 -37.06
C SER A 79 -8.59 -50.80 -36.05
N PRO A 80 -9.77 -51.33 -35.61
CA PRO A 80 -11.15 -50.95 -35.96
C PRO A 80 -12.12 -50.69 -34.76
N ALA A 81 -13.38 -50.35 -35.10
CA ALA A 81 -14.62 -50.45 -34.29
C ALA A 81 -14.85 -49.42 -33.15
N ASP A 82 -16.08 -48.99 -32.83
CA ASP A 82 -17.41 -49.40 -33.32
C ASP A 82 -18.31 -48.19 -33.69
N GLU A 83 -19.31 -48.42 -34.56
CA GLU A 83 -20.34 -47.45 -34.97
C GLU A 83 -21.73 -47.97 -34.55
N ILE A 84 -22.54 -47.15 -33.87
CA ILE A 84 -23.96 -47.45 -33.60
C ILE A 84 -24.82 -46.23 -33.97
N GLN A 85 -25.89 -46.47 -34.73
CA GLN A 85 -26.79 -45.45 -35.27
C GLN A 85 -28.19 -45.50 -34.63
N ARG A 86 -28.81 -44.32 -34.46
CA ARG A 86 -30.27 -44.09 -34.30
C ARG A 86 -30.89 -44.70 -33.01
N GLU A 87 -32.17 -44.48 -32.64
CA GLU A 87 -33.34 -43.86 -33.28
C GLU A 87 -34.04 -42.81 -32.39
N THR A 88 -34.86 -41.96 -33.01
CA THR A 88 -35.88 -41.14 -32.34
C THR A 88 -37.28 -41.74 -32.51
N PRO A 89 -38.08 -41.71 -31.45
CA PRO A 89 -39.48 -41.25 -31.52
C PRO A 89 -39.72 -40.14 -30.47
N GLY A 90 -40.83 -39.40 -30.47
CA GLY A 90 -42.04 -39.45 -31.31
C GLY A 90 -43.22 -38.90 -30.49
N VAL A 91 -43.88 -37.84 -30.97
CA VAL A 91 -44.88 -37.07 -30.19
C VAL A 91 -46.28 -37.72 -30.22
N PRO A 92 -47.01 -37.69 -29.10
CA PRO A 92 -48.46 -37.52 -29.10
C PRO A 92 -48.90 -36.27 -28.30
N SER A 93 -50.12 -35.78 -28.53
CA SER A 93 -50.53 -34.41 -28.16
C SER A 93 -51.96 -34.27 -27.60
N HIS A 94 -52.13 -33.34 -26.65
CA HIS A 94 -53.41 -32.72 -26.20
C HIS A 94 -54.45 -33.65 -25.51
N PRO A 95 -55.55 -33.14 -24.87
CA PRO A 95 -56.08 -31.76 -24.86
C PRO A 95 -56.49 -31.12 -23.49
N SER A 96 -56.71 -29.80 -23.58
CA SER A 96 -57.61 -28.84 -22.87
C SER A 96 -58.22 -29.08 -21.47
N GLN A 97 -58.20 -28.01 -20.64
CA GLN A 97 -59.35 -27.30 -20.00
C GLN A 97 -58.85 -26.33 -18.88
N ASP A 98 -59.58 -25.34 -18.35
CA ASP A 98 -60.37 -24.22 -18.94
C ASP A 98 -60.92 -23.29 -17.80
N VAL A 99 -60.42 -22.04 -17.68
CA VAL A 99 -61.03 -20.84 -16.99
C VAL A 99 -61.61 -20.98 -15.53
N PRO A 100 -62.23 -19.96 -14.87
CA PRO A 100 -62.22 -18.47 -14.99
C PRO A 100 -61.50 -17.74 -13.80
N SER A 101 -61.11 -16.46 -13.84
CA SER A 101 -61.88 -15.18 -13.65
C SER A 101 -62.61 -15.06 -12.27
N SER A 102 -62.80 -13.93 -11.58
CA SER A 102 -62.59 -12.46 -11.76
C SER A 102 -62.90 -11.75 -10.40
N PRO A 103 -63.10 -10.40 -10.25
CA PRO A 103 -62.63 -9.19 -10.95
C PRO A 103 -62.03 -8.12 -9.95
N ALA A 104 -62.00 -6.83 -10.33
CA ALA A 104 -61.50 -5.68 -9.54
C ALA A 104 -62.62 -4.79 -8.93
N GLU A 105 -62.25 -3.73 -8.19
CA GLU A 105 -63.08 -2.52 -8.03
C GLU A 105 -62.21 -1.24 -7.86
N GLU A 106 -62.83 -0.06 -7.90
CA GLU A 106 -62.23 1.24 -8.26
C GLU A 106 -62.69 2.38 -7.33
N SER A 107 -61.80 3.34 -7.00
CA SER A 107 -62.19 4.69 -6.56
C SER A 107 -61.02 5.68 -6.54
N GLY A 108 -61.30 6.96 -6.83
CA GLY A 108 -60.34 8.06 -6.75
C GLY A 108 -60.97 9.35 -6.21
N SER A 109 -60.15 10.32 -5.76
CA SER A 109 -60.59 11.67 -5.36
C SER A 109 -59.43 12.68 -5.22
N ARG A 110 -59.74 13.97 -5.44
CA ARG A 110 -58.88 15.17 -5.31
C ARG A 110 -59.80 16.42 -5.30
N PRO A 111 -59.39 17.66 -4.94
CA PRO A 111 -58.19 18.11 -4.22
C PRO A 111 -58.52 19.02 -2.99
N GLY A 112 -57.50 19.47 -2.22
CA GLY A 112 -57.62 20.52 -1.19
C GLY A 112 -56.24 21.00 -0.67
N PRO A 113 -56.01 22.28 -0.30
CA PRO A 113 -54.64 22.83 -0.18
C PRO A 113 -54.14 23.29 1.22
N GLY A 114 -52.83 23.14 1.43
CA GLY A 114 -51.99 23.93 2.36
C GLY A 114 -51.64 23.27 3.71
N PRO A 115 -50.69 23.82 4.50
CA PRO A 115 -49.71 24.87 4.20
C PRO A 115 -48.25 24.35 4.10
N VAL A 116 -47.33 25.16 3.58
CA VAL A 116 -45.91 24.78 3.40
C VAL A 116 -45.09 25.01 4.69
N ARG A 117 -44.26 24.02 5.06
CA ARG A 117 -43.09 24.17 5.94
C ARG A 117 -41.89 23.38 5.38
N PRO A 118 -40.64 23.70 5.76
CA PRO A 118 -39.48 23.47 4.89
C PRO A 118 -39.05 22.00 4.79
N LYS A 119 -38.55 21.61 3.61
CA LYS A 119 -37.86 20.33 3.40
C LYS A 119 -36.65 20.22 4.34
N LYS A 120 -36.70 19.25 5.24
CA LYS A 120 -35.51 18.55 5.71
C LYS A 120 -34.97 17.76 4.52
N LEU A 121 -33.67 17.87 4.22
CA LEU A 121 -33.07 17.19 3.07
C LEU A 121 -32.82 15.71 3.41
N GLU A 122 -33.87 14.91 3.41
CA GLU A 122 -33.77 13.46 3.54
C GLU A 122 -33.15 12.92 2.25
N ARG A 123 -32.02 12.21 2.39
CA ARG A 123 -31.31 11.59 1.26
C ARG A 123 -32.18 10.46 0.75
N GLU A 124 -32.69 10.62 -0.46
CA GLU A 124 -33.62 9.70 -1.09
C GLU A 124 -32.84 8.46 -1.57
N TYR A 125 -32.69 7.46 -0.69
CA TYR A 125 -32.08 6.16 -1.00
C TYR A 125 -32.86 5.43 -2.11
N ASN A 126 -32.30 4.35 -2.66
CA ASN A 126 -32.94 3.64 -3.77
C ASN A 126 -33.74 2.43 -3.29
N GLU A 127 -35.04 2.40 -3.60
CA GLU A 127 -35.95 1.28 -3.31
C GLU A 127 -36.20 0.39 -4.53
N THR A 128 -35.73 0.77 -5.73
CA THR A 128 -35.80 -0.10 -6.91
C THR A 128 -34.88 -1.33 -6.72
N PRO A 129 -35.40 -2.56 -6.72
CA PRO A 129 -34.61 -3.74 -6.42
C PRO A 129 -33.70 -4.12 -7.59
N THR A 130 -32.39 -3.93 -7.42
CA THR A 130 -31.40 -4.64 -8.24
C THR A 130 -31.64 -6.14 -8.08
N ARG A 131 -31.98 -6.86 -9.16
CA ARG A 131 -32.21 -8.31 -9.08
C ARG A 131 -31.89 -9.08 -10.37
N VAL A 132 -30.67 -9.58 -10.44
CA VAL A 132 -30.48 -11.03 -10.45
C VAL A 132 -30.23 -11.45 -8.99
N ALA A 133 -30.51 -12.68 -8.58
CA ALA A 133 -30.47 -13.04 -7.15
C ALA A 133 -29.75 -14.36 -6.84
N VAL A 134 -28.86 -14.28 -5.85
CA VAL A 134 -28.49 -15.37 -4.95
C VAL A 134 -28.67 -14.83 -3.52
N SER A 135 -29.20 -15.63 -2.59
CA SER A 135 -29.79 -15.13 -1.34
C SER A 135 -29.31 -15.89 -0.10
N TYR A 136 -28.95 -15.18 0.98
CA TYR A 136 -29.18 -15.58 2.38
C TYR A 136 -29.21 -14.36 3.31
N THR A 137 -30.08 -14.39 4.33
CA THR A 137 -30.34 -13.25 5.24
C THR A 137 -30.14 -13.62 6.72
N THR A 138 -29.40 -12.77 7.45
CA THR A 138 -29.31 -12.77 8.91
C THR A 138 -29.22 -11.32 9.40
N ALA A 139 -29.93 -10.97 10.48
CA ALA A 139 -29.91 -9.64 11.10
C ALA A 139 -29.48 -9.71 12.57
N GLU A 140 -28.91 -8.63 13.12
CA GLU A 140 -28.22 -8.63 14.41
C GLU A 140 -28.67 -7.52 15.39
N LYS A 141 -28.41 -7.80 16.69
CA LYS A 141 -28.08 -6.86 17.80
C LYS A 141 -28.97 -5.65 18.16
N LYS A 142 -29.31 -5.59 19.46
CA LYS A 142 -29.06 -4.44 20.37
C LYS A 142 -29.21 -4.91 21.85
N ALA A 143 -28.72 -4.25 22.92
CA ALA A 143 -27.95 -3.01 23.11
C ALA A 143 -27.15 -3.01 24.45
N GLU A 144 -26.23 -2.03 24.64
CA GLU A 144 -26.10 -1.04 25.76
C GLU A 144 -26.58 -1.38 27.20
N GLN A 145 -26.13 -0.82 28.34
CA GLN A 145 -25.18 0.23 28.82
C GLN A 145 -25.00 0.04 30.37
N ALA A 146 -24.23 0.72 31.26
CA ALA A 146 -23.21 1.80 31.30
C ALA A 146 -22.45 1.76 32.68
N GLY A 147 -21.62 2.76 33.03
CA GLY A 147 -21.12 3.06 34.41
C GLY A 147 -21.92 4.18 35.11
N PRO A 148 -21.39 5.00 36.06
CA PRO A 148 -20.11 5.01 36.80
C PRO A 148 -20.29 5.25 38.35
N GLU A 149 -19.25 5.69 39.11
CA GLU A 149 -19.24 6.78 40.15
C GLU A 149 -18.07 6.73 41.20
N THR A 150 -17.90 7.81 42.00
CA THR A 150 -16.83 8.13 43.01
C THR A 150 -17.36 7.98 44.48
N PRO A 151 -16.71 8.36 45.65
CA PRO A 151 -15.70 9.42 45.94
C PRO A 151 -14.64 9.13 47.08
N THR A 152 -14.03 10.20 47.61
CA THR A 152 -13.05 10.38 48.74
C THR A 152 -13.70 10.34 50.17
N PRO A 153 -13.06 10.62 51.37
CA PRO A 153 -11.80 11.38 51.70
C PRO A 153 -10.92 10.95 52.94
N ALA A 154 -9.86 11.75 53.22
CA ALA A 154 -9.17 12.01 54.53
C ALA A 154 -8.30 10.90 55.19
N THR A 155 -7.22 11.13 55.97
CA THR A 155 -6.54 12.35 56.51
C THR A 155 -4.98 12.18 56.48
N GLU A 156 -4.02 12.65 57.32
CA GLU A 156 -3.97 13.34 58.64
C GLU A 156 -2.72 14.29 58.87
N THR A 157 -1.87 14.07 59.91
CA THR A 157 -0.89 15.00 60.56
C THR A 157 0.48 14.29 60.89
N VAL A 158 1.61 14.81 61.44
CA VAL A 158 2.04 16.07 62.15
C VAL A 158 3.61 16.19 62.30
N ASP A 159 4.18 17.39 62.58
CA ASP A 159 5.45 17.74 63.32
C ASP A 159 6.92 17.37 62.85
N ILE A 160 8.06 18.03 63.24
CA ILE A 160 8.40 19.38 63.82
C ILE A 160 9.95 19.71 63.93
N ILE A 161 10.36 21.01 63.97
CA ILE A 161 11.50 21.68 64.73
C ILE A 161 13.01 21.80 64.23
N ARG A 162 13.49 23.09 64.17
CA ARG A 162 14.84 23.73 64.50
C ARG A 162 16.20 23.36 63.81
N ASP A 163 17.30 24.15 63.90
CA ASP A 163 17.62 25.61 64.01
C ASP A 163 19.17 25.87 64.11
N THR A 164 19.65 27.11 63.89
CA THR A 164 20.97 27.73 64.24
C THR A 164 22.26 27.36 63.44
N SER A 165 23.41 28.08 63.54
CA SER A 165 23.66 29.55 63.40
C SER A 165 25.17 29.95 63.24
N ARG A 166 25.45 30.98 62.41
CA ARG A 166 26.44 32.11 62.50
C ARG A 166 27.92 32.00 63.01
N ARG A 167 28.73 32.98 62.55
CA ARG A 167 30.07 33.49 63.00
C ARG A 167 31.33 32.70 62.56
N SER A 168 32.56 33.26 62.53
CA SER A 168 33.03 34.66 62.32
C SER A 168 34.58 34.77 62.17
N ARG A 169 35.02 35.52 61.14
CA ARG A 169 36.27 36.29 60.96
C ARG A 169 37.27 36.42 62.14
N ARG A 170 38.57 36.23 61.86
CA ARG A 170 39.65 37.11 62.37
C ARG A 170 40.89 37.14 61.45
N GLU A 171 41.52 38.32 61.36
CA GLU A 171 42.78 38.56 60.65
C GLU A 171 43.96 38.64 61.64
N GLY A 172 45.18 38.40 61.16
CA GLY A 172 46.43 38.52 61.92
C GLY A 172 47.61 38.86 60.98
N ALA A 173 48.53 39.71 61.43
CA ALA A 173 49.48 40.40 60.55
C ALA A 173 50.91 39.81 60.50
N LYS A 174 51.59 40.16 59.39
CA LYS A 174 53.04 40.06 59.10
C LYS A 174 53.88 40.89 60.12
N PRO A 175 55.22 40.72 60.30
CA PRO A 175 56.20 40.78 59.18
C PRO A 175 57.58 40.07 59.34
N ALA A 176 58.52 40.51 58.49
CA ALA A 176 59.99 40.29 58.47
C ALA A 176 60.55 39.16 57.57
N LYS A 177 61.78 39.38 57.07
CA LYS A 177 62.57 38.55 56.14
C LYS A 177 64.02 38.43 56.70
N PRO A 178 64.86 37.48 56.23
CA PRO A 178 65.73 37.77 55.08
C PRO A 178 65.93 36.59 54.10
N LYS A 179 66.63 36.83 52.99
CA LYS A 179 66.91 35.87 51.90
C LYS A 179 68.02 34.87 52.26
N LYS A 180 67.94 33.64 51.72
CA LYS A 180 69.08 32.89 51.16
C LYS A 180 68.67 32.27 49.82
N GLU A 181 69.61 32.12 48.88
CA GLU A 181 69.32 31.62 47.53
C GLU A 181 69.28 30.08 47.46
N LYS A 182 68.38 29.53 46.63
CA LYS A 182 68.46 28.17 46.06
C LYS A 182 67.96 28.15 44.61
N LYS A 183 68.72 28.75 43.69
CA LYS A 183 68.49 28.65 42.23
C LYS A 183 68.88 27.24 41.73
N SER A 184 68.00 26.26 41.94
CA SER A 184 68.05 24.97 41.22
C SER A 184 66.68 24.31 41.17
N HIS A 185 66.10 24.00 42.33
CA HIS A 185 64.85 23.20 42.43
C HIS A 185 63.63 23.82 41.72
N VAL A 186 63.55 25.15 41.57
CA VAL A 186 62.41 25.79 40.89
C VAL A 186 62.33 25.39 39.42
N LYS A 187 63.46 25.24 38.71
CA LYS A 187 63.44 24.77 37.32
C LYS A 187 62.99 23.31 37.23
N ALA A 188 63.50 22.45 38.11
CA ALA A 188 63.09 21.05 38.18
C ALA A 188 61.60 20.90 38.53
N PHE A 189 61.07 21.72 39.45
CA PHE A 189 59.66 21.73 39.82
C PHE A 189 58.76 22.21 38.68
N VAL A 190 59.15 23.26 37.95
CA VAL A 190 58.42 23.72 36.75
C VAL A 190 58.44 22.66 35.64
N ILE A 191 59.56 21.98 35.39
CA ILE A 191 59.64 20.89 34.42
C ILE A 191 58.76 19.72 34.86
N SER A 192 58.81 19.32 36.14
CA SER A 192 57.96 18.25 36.69
C SER A 192 56.47 18.61 36.62
N PHE A 193 56.10 19.87 36.87
CA PHE A 193 54.73 20.35 36.72
C PHE A 193 54.28 20.38 35.26
N LEU A 194 55.13 20.77 34.31
CA LEU A 194 54.83 20.72 32.88
C LEU A 194 54.69 19.28 32.37
N VAL A 195 55.52 18.34 32.84
CA VAL A 195 55.39 16.91 32.52
C VAL A 195 54.10 16.33 33.12
N PHE A 196 53.77 16.69 34.36
CA PHE A 196 52.50 16.30 34.99
C PHE A 196 51.29 16.86 34.23
N LEU A 197 51.34 18.13 33.81
CA LEU A 197 50.29 18.75 33.01
C LEU A 197 50.19 18.13 31.60
N ALA A 198 51.31 17.76 30.98
CA ALA A 198 51.32 17.04 29.71
C ALA A 198 50.72 15.63 29.84
N LEU A 199 51.01 14.91 30.94
CA LEU A 199 50.40 13.61 31.25
C LEU A 199 48.90 13.73 31.55
N LEU A 200 48.46 14.79 32.26
CA LEU A 200 47.04 15.09 32.45
C LEU A 200 46.34 15.41 31.12
N SER A 201 46.96 16.22 30.25
CA SER A 201 46.43 16.54 28.93
C SER A 201 46.34 15.30 28.03
N ALA A 202 47.37 14.44 28.03
CA ALA A 202 47.36 13.18 27.29
C ALA A 202 46.29 12.21 27.84
N GLY A 203 46.22 12.02 29.16
CA GLY A 203 45.21 11.19 29.81
C GLY A 203 43.79 11.71 29.58
N GLY A 204 43.60 13.03 29.60
CA GLY A 204 42.33 13.68 29.26
C GLY A 204 41.96 13.49 27.78
N TYR A 205 42.92 13.60 26.87
CA TYR A 205 42.70 13.34 25.44
C TYR A 205 42.36 11.88 25.14
N PHE A 206 43.10 10.92 25.68
CA PHE A 206 42.81 9.50 25.52
C PHE A 206 41.50 9.09 26.20
N GLY A 207 41.20 9.62 27.38
CA GLY A 207 39.92 9.42 28.06
C GLY A 207 38.74 10.00 27.29
N TYR A 208 38.89 11.19 26.70
CA TYR A 208 37.88 11.80 25.83
C TYR A 208 37.65 10.97 24.56
N GLN A 209 38.71 10.52 23.88
CA GLN A 209 38.59 9.66 22.69
C GLN A 209 37.96 8.30 23.03
N TYR A 210 38.29 7.70 24.18
CA TYR A 210 37.67 6.46 24.65
C TYR A 210 36.18 6.64 24.97
N VAL A 211 35.77 7.79 25.54
CA VAL A 211 34.35 8.13 25.70
C VAL A 211 33.68 8.29 24.34
N LEU A 212 34.28 8.99 23.37
CA LEU A 212 33.70 9.12 22.02
C LEU A 212 33.51 7.76 21.33
N ASP A 213 34.52 6.88 21.34
CA ASP A 213 34.38 5.53 20.79
C ASP A 213 33.31 4.71 21.52
N SER A 214 33.19 4.87 22.84
CA SER A 214 32.18 4.18 23.65
C SER A 214 30.73 4.60 23.36
N LEU A 215 30.52 5.74 22.68
CA LEU A 215 29.21 6.23 22.26
C LEU A 215 28.81 5.75 20.86
N LEU A 216 29.79 5.34 20.04
CA LEU A 216 29.55 4.71 18.75
C LEU A 216 28.86 3.34 18.91
N PRO A 217 28.18 2.84 17.87
CA PRO A 217 27.59 1.50 17.88
C PRO A 217 28.61 0.39 18.21
N ILE A 218 28.11 -0.76 18.67
CA ILE A 218 28.94 -1.96 18.83
C ILE A 218 29.33 -2.53 17.45
N ASP A 219 28.38 -2.56 16.52
CA ASP A 219 28.59 -2.96 15.14
C ASP A 219 27.71 -2.10 14.23
N ALA A 220 28.31 -1.07 13.64
CA ALA A 220 27.63 -0.12 12.75
C ALA A 220 27.06 -0.78 11.47
N ASN A 221 27.48 -2.00 11.12
CA ASN A 221 26.98 -2.74 9.97
C ASN A 221 25.92 -3.81 10.35
N SER A 222 25.66 -4.03 11.65
CA SER A 222 24.70 -5.03 12.09
C SER A 222 23.25 -4.58 11.82
N LYS A 223 22.55 -5.34 10.99
CA LYS A 223 21.07 -5.30 10.91
C LYS A 223 20.40 -6.11 12.03
N LYS A 224 21.17 -6.68 12.96
CA LYS A 224 20.65 -7.57 14.02
C LYS A 224 20.04 -6.77 15.17
N TYR A 225 18.74 -7.00 15.36
CA TYR A 225 18.01 -6.58 16.55
C TYR A 225 18.36 -7.45 17.77
N VAL A 226 18.15 -6.87 18.95
CA VAL A 226 18.14 -7.56 20.25
C VAL A 226 16.90 -7.09 21.01
N THR A 227 16.04 -8.01 21.41
CA THR A 227 14.92 -7.73 22.31
C THR A 227 15.43 -7.57 23.74
N VAL A 228 15.14 -6.44 24.38
CA VAL A 228 15.57 -6.13 25.74
C VAL A 228 14.40 -5.56 26.56
N GLY A 229 14.21 -6.07 27.78
CA GLY A 229 13.22 -5.55 28.72
C GLY A 229 13.86 -4.57 29.71
N ILE A 230 13.27 -3.39 29.84
CA ILE A 230 13.61 -2.38 30.85
C ILE A 230 12.56 -2.43 31.97
N PRO A 231 12.91 -2.83 33.20
CA PRO A 231 11.96 -2.90 34.31
C PRO A 231 11.35 -1.55 34.69
N GLU A 232 10.14 -1.57 35.23
CA GLU A 232 9.54 -0.36 35.82
C GLU A 232 10.37 0.15 37.02
N GLY A 233 10.50 1.47 37.13
CA GLY A 233 11.30 2.12 38.17
C GLY A 233 12.82 2.04 37.96
N SER A 234 13.32 1.33 36.94
CA SER A 234 14.76 1.23 36.72
C SER A 234 15.40 2.59 36.40
N ASN A 235 16.47 2.90 37.12
CA ASN A 235 17.18 4.15 36.90
C ASN A 235 18.17 4.05 35.73
N VAL A 236 18.64 5.21 35.25
CA VAL A 236 19.56 5.34 34.09
C VAL A 236 20.80 4.42 34.18
N GLN A 237 21.30 4.11 35.39
CA GLN A 237 22.46 3.24 35.56
C GLN A 237 22.12 1.74 35.41
N GLU A 238 20.93 1.33 35.83
CA GLU A 238 20.42 -0.02 35.58
C GLU A 238 20.11 -0.20 34.09
N ILE A 239 19.48 0.79 33.45
CA ILE A 239 19.24 0.81 32.00
C ILE A 239 20.56 0.62 31.24
N GLY A 240 21.58 1.43 31.52
CA GLY A 240 22.89 1.28 30.89
C GLY A 240 23.53 -0.09 31.12
N THR A 241 23.40 -0.64 32.34
CA THR A 241 23.91 -1.98 32.68
C THR A 241 23.16 -3.10 31.94
N THR A 242 21.86 -2.94 31.73
CA THR A 242 21.03 -3.90 30.99
C THR A 242 21.34 -3.87 29.49
N LEU A 243 21.54 -2.69 28.90
CA LEU A 243 22.00 -2.54 27.52
C LEU A 243 23.42 -3.09 27.30
N GLU A 244 24.33 -2.95 28.27
CA GLU A 244 25.68 -3.52 28.21
C GLU A 244 25.63 -5.06 28.21
N LYS A 245 24.82 -5.65 29.11
CA LYS A 245 24.57 -7.11 29.14
C LYS A 245 23.90 -7.64 27.87
N ALA A 246 23.01 -6.87 27.26
CA ALA A 246 22.38 -7.22 25.98
C ALA A 246 23.35 -7.10 24.77
N GLY A 247 24.53 -6.50 24.97
CA GLY A 247 25.46 -6.21 23.88
C GLY A 247 24.89 -5.18 22.90
N LEU A 248 24.29 -4.10 23.44
CA LEU A 248 23.78 -2.94 22.72
C LEU A 248 24.61 -1.66 22.96
N VAL A 249 25.23 -1.50 24.13
CA VAL A 249 26.22 -0.44 24.40
C VAL A 249 27.54 -1.02 24.85
N LYS A 250 28.66 -0.42 24.42
CA LYS A 250 30.01 -0.87 24.80
C LYS A 250 30.21 -0.86 26.31
N HIS A 251 29.78 0.22 26.99
CA HIS A 251 29.91 0.42 28.43
C HIS A 251 28.71 1.16 29.04
N GLY A 252 27.98 0.50 29.95
CA GLY A 252 26.77 1.01 30.57
C GLY A 252 26.98 2.23 31.46
N LEU A 253 28.15 2.34 32.10
CA LEU A 253 28.52 3.53 32.88
C LEU A 253 28.71 4.78 32.00
N ILE A 254 29.26 4.62 30.78
CA ILE A 254 29.48 5.73 29.85
C ILE A 254 28.15 6.17 29.23
N PHE A 255 27.30 5.22 28.82
CA PHE A 255 25.90 5.48 28.47
C PHE A 255 25.19 6.30 29.56
N SER A 256 25.33 5.87 30.82
CA SER A 256 24.68 6.51 31.98
C SER A 256 25.18 7.92 32.26
N PHE A 257 26.48 8.17 32.04
CA PHE A 257 27.07 9.50 32.14
C PHE A 257 26.63 10.40 30.99
N TYR A 258 26.61 9.90 29.75
CA TYR A 258 26.19 10.65 28.57
C TYR A 258 24.72 11.08 28.65
N ALA A 259 23.83 10.16 29.03
CA ALA A 259 22.42 10.44 29.25
C ALA A 259 22.22 11.60 30.24
N LYS A 260 22.88 11.54 31.40
CA LYS A 260 22.85 12.60 32.43
C LYS A 260 23.48 13.91 31.94
N TYR A 261 24.61 13.87 31.26
CA TYR A 261 25.31 15.04 30.74
C TYR A 261 24.53 15.78 29.64
N LYS A 262 23.84 15.05 28.77
CA LYS A 262 22.96 15.59 27.73
C LYS A 262 21.54 15.91 28.22
N ASN A 263 21.21 15.58 29.47
CA ASN A 263 19.87 15.69 30.07
C ASN A 263 18.79 14.86 29.34
N TYR A 264 19.14 13.66 28.87
CA TYR A 264 18.15 12.66 28.45
C TYR A 264 17.41 12.15 29.70
N THR A 265 16.20 12.68 29.92
CA THR A 265 15.24 12.27 30.96
C THR A 265 14.14 11.40 30.37
N ASP A 266 13.22 10.93 31.22
CA ASP A 266 11.97 10.26 30.81
C ASP A 266 12.15 9.00 29.94
N LEU A 267 13.28 8.30 30.09
CA LEU A 267 13.48 6.94 29.57
C LEU A 267 12.38 6.03 30.15
N LYS A 268 11.66 5.31 29.30
CA LYS A 268 10.50 4.52 29.70
C LYS A 268 10.89 3.06 30.00
N ALA A 269 10.02 2.40 30.74
CA ALA A 269 10.05 0.95 30.92
C ALA A 269 9.40 0.24 29.72
N GLY A 270 9.45 -1.10 29.73
CA GLY A 270 8.87 -1.96 28.70
C GLY A 270 9.93 -2.69 27.87
N TYR A 271 9.48 -3.44 26.87
CA TYR A 271 10.33 -4.19 25.95
C TYR A 271 10.64 -3.38 24.69
N TYR A 272 11.86 -3.51 24.19
CA TYR A 272 12.38 -2.80 23.03
C TYR A 272 13.13 -3.74 22.10
N ASN A 273 12.97 -3.55 20.80
CA ASN A 273 13.78 -4.20 19.76
C ASN A 273 14.81 -3.21 19.23
N LEU A 274 16.06 -3.32 19.72
CA LEU A 274 17.12 -2.35 19.45
C LEU A 274 18.21 -2.97 18.57
N GLN A 275 18.73 -2.25 17.58
CA GLN A 275 19.78 -2.76 16.69
C GLN A 275 21.19 -2.49 17.25
N LYS A 276 22.14 -3.39 17.01
CA LYS A 276 23.56 -3.21 17.42
C LYS A 276 24.32 -2.11 16.65
N SER A 277 23.68 -1.58 15.60
CA SER A 277 24.08 -0.45 14.77
C SER A 277 23.60 0.91 15.28
N MET A 278 22.71 0.96 16.28
CA MET A 278 22.28 2.21 16.90
C MET A 278 23.41 2.82 17.74
N SER A 279 23.57 4.14 17.70
CA SER A 279 24.49 4.83 18.62
C SER A 279 23.90 4.91 20.03
N THR A 280 24.73 5.24 21.02
CA THR A 280 24.23 5.56 22.38
C THR A 280 23.16 6.64 22.37
N GLU A 281 23.22 7.60 21.44
CA GLU A 281 22.22 8.66 21.37
C GLU A 281 20.89 8.19 20.76
N ASP A 282 20.93 7.26 19.80
CA ASP A 282 19.73 6.74 19.16
C ASP A 282 19.01 5.73 20.06
N LEU A 283 19.77 4.92 20.80
CA LEU A 283 19.24 4.08 21.89
C LEU A 283 18.53 4.93 22.96
N LEU A 284 19.08 6.10 23.33
CA LEU A 284 18.43 7.02 24.27
C LEU A 284 17.14 7.62 23.71
N LYS A 285 17.10 8.01 22.42
CA LYS A 285 15.88 8.50 21.75
C LYS A 285 14.81 7.41 21.66
N GLU A 286 15.19 6.17 21.37
CA GLU A 286 14.26 5.03 21.29
C GLU A 286 13.62 4.75 22.65
N LEU A 287 14.44 4.73 23.71
CA LEU A 287 13.98 4.56 25.10
C LEU A 287 13.03 5.69 25.58
N GLN A 288 13.06 6.88 24.97
CA GLN A 288 12.11 7.96 25.27
C GLN A 288 10.73 7.77 24.63
N LYS A 289 10.60 6.99 23.54
CA LYS A 289 9.31 6.77 22.83
C LYS A 289 8.32 5.91 23.63
N GLY A 290 8.83 4.96 24.42
CA GLY A 290 8.05 3.92 25.09
C GLY A 290 8.39 2.53 24.57
N GLY A 291 8.48 1.55 25.48
CA GLY A 291 8.56 0.13 25.14
C GLY A 291 7.17 -0.51 25.09
N THR A 292 7.09 -1.76 24.65
CA THR A 292 5.86 -2.57 24.67
C THR A 292 5.71 -3.30 26.01
N ASP A 293 4.47 -3.54 26.46
CA ASP A 293 4.23 -4.24 27.74
C ASP A 293 4.73 -5.69 27.73
N GLU A 294 4.64 -6.35 26.57
CA GLU A 294 5.13 -7.71 26.32
C GLU A 294 6.28 -7.72 25.30
N PRO A 295 7.16 -8.76 25.28
CA PRO A 295 8.17 -8.90 24.26
C PRO A 295 7.54 -9.13 22.88
N GLN A 296 7.84 -8.27 21.92
CA GLN A 296 7.41 -8.43 20.52
C GLN A 296 8.58 -8.84 19.64
N GLU A 297 8.29 -9.57 18.57
CA GLU A 297 9.28 -9.96 17.56
C GLU A 297 9.73 -8.72 16.72
N PRO A 298 11.02 -8.57 16.38
CA PRO A 298 11.49 -7.45 15.58
C PRO A 298 10.86 -7.40 14.18
N VAL A 299 10.47 -6.20 13.74
CA VAL A 299 10.12 -5.94 12.35
C VAL A 299 11.41 -5.78 11.54
N LEU A 300 11.66 -6.73 10.64
CA LEU A 300 12.85 -6.78 9.80
C LEU A 300 12.69 -5.94 8.53
N ALA A 301 11.48 -5.88 7.98
CA ALA A 301 11.12 -5.06 6.83
C ALA A 301 9.63 -4.65 6.86
N THR A 302 9.25 -3.66 6.06
CA THR A 302 7.85 -3.24 5.86
C THR A 302 7.46 -3.40 4.39
N LEU A 303 6.44 -4.20 4.11
CA LEU A 303 5.92 -4.41 2.76
C LEU A 303 4.72 -3.47 2.55
N THR A 304 4.86 -2.44 1.72
CA THR A 304 3.73 -1.58 1.35
C THR A 304 3.14 -2.02 0.02
N ILE A 305 1.89 -2.49 0.03
CA ILE A 305 1.09 -2.76 -1.16
C ILE A 305 0.23 -1.53 -1.46
N PRO A 306 0.45 -0.81 -2.57
CA PRO A 306 -0.39 0.31 -2.99
C PRO A 306 -1.78 -0.13 -3.47
N GLU A 307 -2.70 0.81 -3.48
CA GLU A 307 -4.06 0.64 -3.99
C GLU A 307 -4.04 0.41 -5.51
N GLY A 308 -4.94 -0.45 -5.99
CA GLY A 308 -5.01 -0.88 -7.38
C GLY A 308 -3.83 -1.75 -7.83
N TYR A 309 -3.14 -2.47 -6.95
CA TYR A 309 -2.14 -3.46 -7.35
C TYR A 309 -2.79 -4.81 -7.71
N THR A 310 -2.37 -5.41 -8.82
CA THR A 310 -2.74 -6.79 -9.18
C THR A 310 -1.92 -7.80 -8.37
N LEU A 311 -2.38 -9.05 -8.26
CA LEU A 311 -1.61 -10.12 -7.61
C LEU A 311 -0.21 -10.34 -8.22
N ASP A 312 0.00 -10.09 -9.51
CA ASP A 312 1.34 -10.10 -10.12
C ASP A 312 2.25 -9.04 -9.52
N GLN A 313 1.73 -7.81 -9.35
CA GLN A 313 2.49 -6.69 -8.79
C GLN A 313 2.73 -6.87 -7.28
N ILE A 314 1.76 -7.43 -6.56
CA ILE A 314 1.95 -7.82 -5.15
C ILE A 314 3.05 -8.87 -5.04
N ALA A 315 3.02 -9.92 -5.87
CA ALA A 315 4.05 -10.96 -5.90
C ALA A 315 5.45 -10.38 -6.19
N GLN A 316 5.56 -9.49 -7.18
CA GLN A 316 6.81 -8.79 -7.50
C GLN A 316 7.32 -7.95 -6.32
N THR A 317 6.41 -7.29 -5.58
CA THR A 317 6.76 -6.48 -4.40
C THR A 317 7.20 -7.37 -3.23
N VAL A 318 6.57 -8.54 -3.04
CA VAL A 318 7.01 -9.56 -2.06
C VAL A 318 8.40 -10.09 -2.41
N GLY A 319 8.63 -10.44 -3.68
CA GLY A 319 9.94 -10.93 -4.17
C GLY A 319 11.09 -9.93 -4.12
N GLN A 320 10.84 -8.66 -3.80
CA GLN A 320 11.87 -7.65 -3.53
C GLN A 320 12.32 -7.62 -2.06
N LEU A 321 11.63 -8.32 -1.15
CA LEU A 321 11.99 -8.37 0.27
C LEU A 321 13.32 -9.11 0.49
N GLN A 322 14.22 -8.49 1.26
CA GLN A 322 15.53 -9.04 1.60
C GLN A 322 15.70 -9.08 3.12
N GLY A 323 15.95 -10.26 3.68
CA GLY A 323 16.17 -10.46 5.11
C GLY A 323 16.43 -11.92 5.46
N ASP A 324 16.92 -12.15 6.68
CA ASP A 324 17.07 -13.47 7.27
C ASP A 324 15.68 -13.96 7.74
N PHE A 325 14.80 -14.32 6.79
CA PHE A 325 13.45 -14.83 7.08
C PHE A 325 13.45 -16.35 7.27
N LYS A 326 12.52 -16.87 8.07
CA LYS A 326 12.28 -18.31 8.27
C LYS A 326 11.90 -19.06 6.99
N GLU A 327 11.27 -18.36 6.05
CA GLU A 327 10.84 -18.85 4.74
C GLU A 327 11.25 -17.84 3.67
N SER A 328 11.70 -18.32 2.49
CA SER A 328 12.11 -17.44 1.40
C SER A 328 10.89 -16.81 0.73
N LEU A 329 10.66 -15.51 0.96
CA LEU A 329 9.49 -14.79 0.46
C LEU A 329 9.68 -14.39 -1.02
N THR A 330 9.44 -15.32 -1.95
CA THR A 330 9.60 -15.07 -3.41
C THR A 330 8.27 -14.81 -4.12
N ALA A 331 8.33 -14.16 -5.29
CA ALA A 331 7.16 -13.88 -6.12
C ALA A 331 6.47 -15.18 -6.61
N GLU A 332 7.27 -16.20 -6.95
CA GLU A 332 6.80 -17.50 -7.42
C GLU A 332 6.12 -18.28 -6.29
N ALA A 333 6.69 -18.24 -5.08
CA ALA A 333 6.10 -18.84 -3.90
C ALA A 333 4.76 -18.16 -3.53
N PHE A 334 4.69 -16.83 -3.63
CA PHE A 334 3.47 -16.05 -3.45
C PHE A 334 2.39 -16.44 -4.47
N LEU A 335 2.71 -16.39 -5.77
CA LEU A 335 1.77 -16.77 -6.83
C LEU A 335 1.33 -18.23 -6.75
N ALA A 336 2.19 -19.14 -6.30
CA ALA A 336 1.82 -20.53 -6.04
C ALA A 336 0.83 -20.66 -4.87
N LYS A 337 1.05 -19.94 -3.75
CA LYS A 337 0.19 -20.03 -2.57
C LYS A 337 -1.19 -19.40 -2.79
N VAL A 338 -1.32 -18.28 -3.51
CA VAL A 338 -2.65 -17.71 -3.85
C VAL A 338 -3.45 -18.55 -4.86
N GLN A 339 -2.86 -19.61 -5.42
CA GLN A 339 -3.49 -20.58 -6.31
C GLN A 339 -3.60 -22.00 -5.69
N ASP A 340 -3.07 -22.23 -4.49
CA ASP A 340 -3.15 -23.52 -3.80
C ASP A 340 -4.56 -23.76 -3.27
N GLU A 341 -5.28 -24.73 -3.86
CA GLU A 341 -6.64 -25.08 -3.48
C GLU A 341 -6.75 -25.53 -2.01
N THR A 342 -5.66 -26.02 -1.41
CA THR A 342 -5.61 -26.39 0.02
C THR A 342 -5.70 -25.14 0.89
N PHE A 343 -4.83 -24.16 0.63
CA PHE A 343 -4.85 -22.86 1.27
C PHE A 343 -6.16 -22.10 1.01
N ILE A 344 -6.66 -22.06 -0.23
CA ILE A 344 -7.93 -21.40 -0.55
C ILE A 344 -9.09 -22.04 0.22
N SER A 345 -9.11 -23.37 0.37
CA SER A 345 -10.13 -24.05 1.18
C SER A 345 -10.04 -23.70 2.67
N GLN A 346 -8.83 -23.53 3.21
CA GLN A 346 -8.61 -23.07 4.59
C GLN A 346 -9.01 -21.60 4.77
N ALA A 347 -8.68 -20.74 3.81
CA ALA A 347 -9.07 -19.34 3.79
C ALA A 347 -10.59 -19.18 3.75
N VAL A 348 -11.30 -19.91 2.88
CA VAL A 348 -12.77 -19.92 2.82
C VAL A 348 -13.39 -20.38 4.15
N ALA A 349 -12.81 -21.38 4.81
CA ALA A 349 -13.26 -21.83 6.13
C ALA A 349 -13.01 -20.81 7.25
N LYS A 350 -11.99 -19.94 7.11
CA LYS A 350 -11.61 -18.92 8.09
C LYS A 350 -12.32 -17.58 7.88
N TYR A 351 -12.55 -17.18 6.63
CA TYR A 351 -13.21 -15.93 6.24
C TYR A 351 -14.49 -16.21 5.41
N PRO A 352 -15.48 -16.94 5.98
CA PRO A 352 -16.62 -17.45 5.21
C PRO A 352 -17.56 -16.35 4.69
N THR A 353 -17.52 -15.14 5.26
CA THR A 353 -18.31 -13.99 4.77
C THR A 353 -17.60 -13.24 3.65
N LEU A 354 -16.29 -13.03 3.77
CA LEU A 354 -15.45 -12.44 2.72
C LEU A 354 -15.49 -13.28 1.43
N LEU A 355 -15.35 -14.59 1.59
CA LEU A 355 -15.11 -15.53 0.49
C LEU A 355 -16.37 -16.35 0.12
N GLU A 356 -17.55 -15.95 0.62
CA GLU A 356 -18.86 -16.60 0.36
C GLU A 356 -19.16 -16.75 -1.14
N SER A 357 -18.72 -15.77 -1.93
CA SER A 357 -18.91 -15.67 -3.38
C SER A 357 -17.60 -15.78 -4.18
N LEU A 358 -16.55 -16.35 -3.59
CA LEU A 358 -15.24 -16.44 -4.23
C LEU A 358 -15.35 -17.18 -5.59
N PRO A 359 -14.77 -16.67 -6.70
CA PRO A 359 -14.88 -17.32 -8.00
C PRO A 359 -14.46 -18.79 -7.95
N VAL A 360 -15.25 -19.65 -8.60
CA VAL A 360 -14.91 -21.08 -8.76
C VAL A 360 -13.75 -21.26 -9.73
N LYS A 361 -13.03 -22.39 -9.66
CA LYS A 361 -11.83 -22.63 -10.47
C LYS A 361 -12.06 -22.42 -11.97
N ASP A 362 -13.18 -22.92 -12.48
CA ASP A 362 -13.51 -22.91 -13.92
C ASP A 362 -14.36 -21.68 -14.33
N SER A 363 -14.40 -20.63 -13.50
CA SER A 363 -15.13 -19.38 -13.78
C SER A 363 -14.50 -18.49 -14.86
N GLY A 364 -13.25 -18.76 -15.24
CA GLY A 364 -12.45 -17.86 -16.08
C GLY A 364 -11.78 -16.71 -15.31
N ALA A 365 -11.93 -16.63 -13.98
CA ALA A 365 -11.12 -15.73 -13.15
C ALA A 365 -9.64 -16.11 -13.25
N ARG A 366 -8.75 -15.14 -13.51
CA ARG A 366 -7.31 -15.40 -13.72
C ARG A 366 -6.62 -15.86 -12.44
N TYR A 367 -6.94 -15.20 -11.32
CA TYR A 367 -6.60 -15.65 -9.98
C TYR A 367 -7.84 -15.57 -9.11
N ARG A 368 -8.14 -16.64 -8.36
CA ARG A 368 -9.37 -16.71 -7.54
C ARG A 368 -9.42 -15.62 -6.45
N LEU A 369 -8.25 -15.27 -5.90
CA LEU A 369 -8.07 -14.26 -4.84
C LEU A 369 -7.73 -12.85 -5.37
N GLU A 370 -7.84 -12.58 -6.69
CA GLU A 370 -7.59 -11.24 -7.22
C GLU A 370 -8.50 -10.21 -6.54
N GLY A 371 -7.93 -9.11 -6.07
CA GLY A 371 -8.66 -8.07 -5.35
C GLY A 371 -9.18 -8.40 -3.95
N TYR A 372 -8.95 -9.62 -3.42
CA TYR A 372 -9.33 -9.99 -2.05
C TYR A 372 -8.25 -9.67 -1.00
N LEU A 373 -7.02 -9.36 -1.42
CA LEU A 373 -5.91 -9.01 -0.54
C LEU A 373 -5.86 -7.49 -0.38
N PHE A 374 -6.00 -6.98 0.84
CA PHE A 374 -6.19 -5.54 1.06
C PHE A 374 -4.89 -4.73 0.84
N PRO A 375 -4.93 -3.56 0.17
CA PRO A 375 -3.76 -2.68 0.03
C PRO A 375 -3.42 -1.99 1.35
N ALA A 376 -2.25 -2.29 1.93
CA ALA A 376 -1.76 -1.69 3.18
C ALA A 376 -0.23 -1.84 3.35
N THR A 377 0.31 -1.32 4.45
CA THR A 377 1.69 -1.60 4.90
C THR A 377 1.70 -2.72 5.93
N TYR A 378 2.34 -3.84 5.59
CA TYR A 378 2.47 -5.05 6.40
C TYR A 378 3.85 -5.15 7.06
N SER A 379 3.91 -5.71 8.27
CA SER A 379 5.13 -5.78 9.08
C SER A 379 5.80 -7.17 8.98
N ILE A 380 6.88 -7.26 8.19
CA ILE A 380 7.60 -8.50 7.93
C ILE A 380 8.60 -8.76 9.07
N LYS A 381 8.55 -9.98 9.63
CA LYS A 381 9.34 -10.45 10.78
C LYS A 381 10.16 -11.68 10.39
N GLU A 382 10.95 -12.25 11.31
CA GLU A 382 11.66 -13.51 11.05
C GLU A 382 10.66 -14.65 10.82
N SER A 383 9.58 -14.69 11.60
CA SER A 383 8.54 -15.72 11.58
C SER A 383 7.57 -15.66 10.39
N THR A 384 7.56 -14.56 9.62
CA THR A 384 6.65 -14.35 8.49
C THR A 384 6.89 -15.39 7.40
N THR A 385 5.79 -15.96 6.90
CA THR A 385 5.73 -16.88 5.76
C THR A 385 4.84 -16.29 4.67
N ILE A 386 4.93 -16.80 3.44
CA ILE A 386 4.03 -16.42 2.36
C ILE A 386 2.56 -16.64 2.77
N GLU A 387 2.27 -17.78 3.41
CA GLU A 387 0.93 -18.15 3.86
C GLU A 387 0.38 -17.19 4.92
N SER A 388 1.18 -16.83 5.92
CA SER A 388 0.76 -15.90 6.98
C SER A 388 0.64 -14.45 6.50
N LEU A 389 1.43 -14.06 5.49
CA LEU A 389 1.32 -12.74 4.85
C LEU A 389 0.02 -12.60 4.04
N ILE A 390 -0.36 -13.61 3.25
CA ILE A 390 -1.63 -13.61 2.51
C ILE A 390 -2.82 -13.67 3.50
N ASP A 391 -2.69 -14.43 4.58
CA ASP A 391 -3.68 -14.48 5.66
C ASP A 391 -3.86 -13.12 6.36
N GLU A 392 -2.79 -12.36 6.59
CA GLU A 392 -2.85 -10.99 7.13
C GLU A 392 -3.55 -10.02 6.14
N MET A 393 -3.28 -10.16 4.83
CA MET A 393 -3.93 -9.38 3.77
C MET A 393 -5.44 -9.69 3.63
N LEU A 394 -5.83 -10.96 3.79
CA LEU A 394 -7.24 -11.38 3.81
C LEU A 394 -7.95 -10.93 5.10
N ALA A 395 -7.27 -11.03 6.26
CA ALA A 395 -7.78 -10.50 7.53
C ALA A 395 -8.00 -8.98 7.47
N ALA A 396 -7.12 -8.25 6.80
CA ALA A 396 -7.27 -6.82 6.58
C ALA A 396 -8.49 -6.52 5.69
N MET A 397 -8.75 -7.29 4.62
CA MET A 397 -9.94 -7.11 3.79
C MET A 397 -11.22 -7.41 4.57
N ASP A 398 -11.31 -8.56 5.24
CA ASP A 398 -12.48 -8.95 6.04
C ASP A 398 -12.80 -7.92 7.13
N LYS A 399 -11.77 -7.43 7.83
CA LYS A 399 -11.89 -6.37 8.84
C LYS A 399 -12.47 -5.08 8.25
N ASN A 400 -12.01 -4.63 7.07
CA ASN A 400 -12.51 -3.41 6.44
C ASN A 400 -13.93 -3.59 5.87
N LEU A 401 -14.28 -4.78 5.35
CA LEU A 401 -15.63 -5.09 4.89
C LEU A 401 -16.63 -5.44 6.00
N SER A 402 -16.18 -5.66 7.24
CA SER A 402 -17.01 -6.09 8.38
C SER A 402 -18.23 -5.21 8.65
N LEU A 403 -18.12 -3.89 8.47
CA LEU A 403 -19.23 -2.94 8.62
C LEU A 403 -20.17 -2.91 7.41
N TYR A 404 -19.73 -3.44 6.27
CA TYR A 404 -20.40 -3.33 4.97
C TYR A 404 -21.14 -4.58 4.54
N TYR A 405 -20.83 -5.77 5.08
CA TYR A 405 -21.49 -7.03 4.71
C TYR A 405 -23.03 -6.99 4.80
N SER A 406 -23.60 -6.30 5.79
CA SER A 406 -25.06 -6.11 5.91
C SER A 406 -25.62 -5.25 4.76
N THR A 407 -24.89 -4.20 4.37
CA THR A 407 -25.26 -3.27 3.30
C THR A 407 -25.13 -3.93 1.92
N ILE A 408 -24.08 -4.74 1.73
CA ILE A 408 -23.84 -5.57 0.55
C ILE A 408 -25.04 -6.51 0.32
N LYS A 409 -25.40 -7.30 1.33
CA LYS A 409 -26.56 -8.21 1.23
C LYS A 409 -27.89 -7.47 1.08
N SER A 410 -28.08 -6.31 1.71
CA SER A 410 -29.30 -5.50 1.49
C SER A 410 -29.43 -4.89 0.10
N LYS A 411 -28.32 -4.78 -0.66
CA LYS A 411 -28.28 -4.31 -2.05
C LYS A 411 -28.41 -5.45 -3.07
N ASN A 412 -28.61 -6.70 -2.61
CA ASN A 412 -28.55 -7.92 -3.41
C ASN A 412 -27.22 -8.10 -4.16
N LEU A 413 -26.12 -7.61 -3.59
CA LEU A 413 -24.77 -7.80 -4.13
C LEU A 413 -24.05 -8.92 -3.35
N THR A 414 -23.19 -9.66 -4.05
CA THR A 414 -22.15 -10.48 -3.44
C THR A 414 -20.87 -9.66 -3.20
N VAL A 415 -19.94 -10.22 -2.41
CA VAL A 415 -18.62 -9.60 -2.20
C VAL A 415 -17.81 -9.57 -3.51
N ASN A 416 -17.91 -10.62 -4.34
CA ASN A 416 -17.21 -10.68 -5.61
C ASN A 416 -17.69 -9.59 -6.58
N GLU A 417 -19.00 -9.39 -6.73
CA GLU A 417 -19.56 -8.35 -7.60
C GLU A 417 -19.15 -6.95 -7.12
N LEU A 418 -19.17 -6.70 -5.80
CA LEU A 418 -18.71 -5.43 -5.25
C LEU A 418 -17.23 -5.18 -5.54
N LEU A 419 -16.34 -6.13 -5.22
CA LEU A 419 -14.90 -5.97 -5.44
C LEU A 419 -14.56 -5.87 -6.93
N THR A 420 -15.32 -6.56 -7.79
CA THR A 420 -15.19 -6.48 -9.25
C THR A 420 -15.48 -5.05 -9.73
N ILE A 421 -16.59 -4.44 -9.30
CA ILE A 421 -16.91 -3.03 -9.62
C ILE A 421 -15.89 -2.08 -8.99
N ALA A 422 -15.48 -2.33 -7.74
CA ALA A 422 -14.53 -1.47 -7.02
C ALA A 422 -13.14 -1.44 -7.69
N SER A 423 -12.63 -2.56 -8.21
CA SER A 423 -11.35 -2.60 -8.94
C SER A 423 -11.38 -1.83 -10.28
N LEU A 424 -12.53 -1.78 -10.98
CA LEU A 424 -12.69 -0.87 -12.12
C LEU A 424 -12.72 0.60 -11.66
N VAL A 425 -13.52 0.89 -10.62
CA VAL A 425 -13.69 2.24 -10.06
C VAL A 425 -12.38 2.82 -9.49
N GLU A 426 -11.49 1.96 -8.96
CA GLU A 426 -10.16 2.34 -8.45
C GLU A 426 -9.31 3.03 -9.50
N LYS A 427 -9.31 2.49 -10.73
CA LYS A 427 -8.49 2.94 -11.85
C LYS A 427 -9.12 4.04 -12.69
N GLU A 428 -10.44 4.01 -12.85
CA GLU A 428 -11.20 4.98 -13.63
C GLU A 428 -11.41 6.30 -12.85
N GLY A 429 -11.55 6.24 -11.52
CA GLY A 429 -11.85 7.39 -10.67
C GLY A 429 -10.69 7.79 -9.77
N ALA A 430 -10.23 9.04 -9.84
CA ALA A 430 -9.15 9.57 -8.98
C ALA A 430 -9.63 10.38 -7.76
N LYS A 431 -10.95 10.49 -7.54
CA LYS A 431 -11.56 11.24 -6.43
C LYS A 431 -12.84 10.52 -5.99
N THR A 432 -13.14 10.52 -4.70
CA THR A 432 -14.35 9.92 -4.11
C THR A 432 -15.65 10.25 -4.86
N GLU A 433 -15.90 11.52 -5.21
CA GLU A 433 -17.14 11.91 -5.89
C GLU A 433 -17.18 11.47 -7.36
N ASP A 434 -16.04 11.40 -8.03
CA ASP A 434 -15.93 10.80 -9.38
C ASP A 434 -16.13 9.28 -9.31
N ARG A 435 -15.49 8.61 -8.35
CA ARG A 435 -15.63 7.17 -8.07
C ARG A 435 -17.09 6.78 -7.84
N LYS A 436 -17.84 7.56 -7.07
CA LYS A 436 -19.30 7.35 -6.85
C LYS A 436 -20.14 7.51 -8.10
N LEU A 437 -19.79 8.43 -9.00
CA LEU A 437 -20.51 8.64 -10.26
C LEU A 437 -20.16 7.57 -11.30
N ILE A 438 -18.89 7.19 -11.40
CA ILE A 438 -18.39 6.11 -12.26
C ILE A 438 -18.98 4.76 -11.84
N ALA A 439 -19.00 4.45 -10.54
CA ALA A 439 -19.72 3.30 -10.00
C ALA A 439 -21.20 3.32 -10.42
N GLY A 440 -21.85 4.49 -10.30
CA GLY A 440 -23.22 4.72 -10.78
C GLY A 440 -23.41 4.38 -12.27
N VAL A 441 -22.48 4.79 -13.14
CA VAL A 441 -22.49 4.45 -14.57
C VAL A 441 -22.38 2.93 -14.79
N PHE A 442 -21.48 2.23 -14.08
CA PHE A 442 -21.37 0.77 -14.22
C PHE A 442 -22.65 0.05 -13.78
N TYR A 443 -23.27 0.43 -12.65
CA TYR A 443 -24.57 -0.13 -12.25
C TYR A 443 -25.69 0.20 -13.26
N ASN A 444 -25.71 1.42 -13.82
CA ASN A 444 -26.69 1.80 -14.84
C ASN A 444 -26.55 1.02 -16.14
N ARG A 445 -25.32 0.66 -16.53
CA ARG A 445 -25.05 -0.23 -17.68
C ARG A 445 -25.51 -1.65 -17.42
N LEU A 446 -25.16 -2.23 -16.26
CA LEU A 446 -25.61 -3.56 -15.85
C LEU A 446 -27.15 -3.66 -15.82
N ASN A 447 -27.82 -2.65 -15.27
CA ASN A 447 -29.29 -2.57 -15.20
C ASN A 447 -29.98 -2.33 -16.57
N ARG A 448 -29.21 -2.22 -17.66
CA ARG A 448 -29.70 -2.03 -19.05
C ARG A 448 -29.07 -3.02 -20.05
N ASP A 449 -28.47 -4.10 -19.56
CA ASP A 449 -27.76 -5.13 -20.34
C ASP A 449 -26.67 -4.56 -21.28
N MET A 450 -26.06 -3.43 -20.91
CA MET A 450 -24.98 -2.80 -21.66
C MET A 450 -23.60 -3.34 -21.23
N PRO A 451 -22.66 -3.62 -22.16
CA PRO A 451 -21.27 -3.93 -21.81
C PRO A 451 -20.61 -2.78 -21.04
N LEU A 452 -19.70 -3.09 -20.12
CA LEU A 452 -19.08 -2.07 -19.24
C LEU A 452 -18.09 -1.18 -19.99
N GLN A 453 -17.41 -1.71 -21.02
CA GLN A 453 -16.48 -0.99 -21.89
C GLN A 453 -15.37 -0.21 -21.14
N SER A 454 -14.69 -0.86 -20.20
CA SER A 454 -13.52 -0.31 -19.50
C SER A 454 -12.22 -0.91 -20.05
N ASN A 455 -11.27 -0.06 -20.44
CA ASN A 455 -9.92 -0.45 -20.88
C ASN A 455 -9.18 -1.26 -19.79
N ILE A 456 -9.46 -1.00 -18.52
CA ILE A 456 -8.80 -1.60 -17.36
C ILE A 456 -8.91 -3.13 -17.36
N ALA A 457 -10.09 -3.67 -17.69
CA ALA A 457 -10.30 -5.12 -17.78
C ALA A 457 -9.57 -5.77 -18.98
N ILE A 458 -9.43 -5.02 -20.09
CA ILE A 458 -8.65 -5.47 -21.25
C ILE A 458 -7.15 -5.46 -20.95
N LEU A 459 -6.65 -4.42 -20.27
CA LEU A 459 -5.27 -4.35 -19.80
C LEU A 459 -4.95 -5.48 -18.81
N TYR A 460 -5.88 -5.83 -17.92
CA TYR A 460 -5.70 -6.98 -17.02
C TYR A 460 -5.62 -8.30 -17.79
N ALA A 461 -6.54 -8.52 -18.74
CA ALA A 461 -6.56 -9.69 -19.60
C ALA A 461 -5.29 -9.83 -20.47
N GLN A 462 -4.66 -8.71 -20.86
CA GLN A 462 -3.38 -8.67 -21.58
C GLN A 462 -2.15 -8.80 -20.66
N GLY A 463 -2.31 -8.84 -19.33
CA GLY A 463 -1.19 -8.81 -18.38
C GLY A 463 -0.46 -7.46 -18.30
N LYS A 464 -1.10 -6.38 -18.78
CA LYS A 464 -0.56 -5.02 -18.89
C LYS A 464 -1.06 -4.05 -17.82
N LEU A 465 -2.10 -4.40 -17.05
CA LEU A 465 -2.63 -3.50 -16.02
C LEU A 465 -1.53 -3.15 -15.00
N GLY A 466 -1.33 -1.85 -14.77
CA GLY A 466 -0.30 -1.33 -13.88
C GLY A 466 1.11 -1.21 -14.51
N GLN A 467 1.26 -1.48 -15.81
CA GLN A 467 2.42 -1.04 -16.58
C GLN A 467 2.25 0.43 -17.02
N ASN A 468 3.36 1.16 -17.19
CA ASN A 468 3.32 2.50 -17.78
C ASN A 468 3.04 2.38 -19.27
N ILE A 469 1.82 2.73 -19.70
CA ILE A 469 1.43 2.83 -21.11
C ILE A 469 1.19 4.30 -21.48
N SER A 470 1.54 4.69 -22.71
CA SER A 470 1.23 6.02 -23.20
C SER A 470 -0.25 6.15 -23.56
N LEU A 471 -0.75 7.40 -23.59
CA LEU A 471 -2.13 7.69 -24.02
C LEU A 471 -2.42 7.22 -25.45
N ALA A 472 -1.41 7.17 -26.33
CA ALA A 472 -1.54 6.61 -27.67
C ALA A 472 -1.70 5.08 -27.67
N GLU A 473 -1.05 4.37 -26.74
CA GLU A 473 -1.20 2.92 -26.56
C GLU A 473 -2.55 2.56 -25.92
N ASP A 474 -3.06 3.37 -24.98
CA ASP A 474 -4.37 3.16 -24.36
C ASP A 474 -5.52 3.35 -25.37
N VAL A 475 -5.46 4.40 -26.19
CA VAL A 475 -6.41 4.62 -27.31
C VAL A 475 -6.29 3.52 -28.39
N ALA A 476 -5.13 2.87 -28.52
CA ALA A 476 -4.87 1.79 -29.46
C ALA A 476 -5.08 0.37 -28.87
N ILE A 477 -5.68 0.24 -27.69
CA ILE A 477 -5.98 -1.07 -27.08
C ILE A 477 -6.89 -1.90 -27.99
N ASP A 478 -6.45 -3.12 -28.34
CA ASP A 478 -7.32 -4.08 -29.00
C ASP A 478 -8.38 -4.61 -28.02
N THR A 479 -9.60 -4.08 -28.17
CA THR A 479 -10.81 -4.53 -27.48
C THR A 479 -11.39 -5.82 -28.05
N ASN A 480 -10.76 -6.44 -29.06
CA ASN A 480 -11.23 -7.69 -29.69
C ASN A 480 -10.63 -8.98 -29.13
N ILE A 481 -9.75 -8.91 -28.12
CA ILE A 481 -9.18 -10.11 -27.47
C ILE A 481 -10.25 -11.14 -27.05
N ASP A 482 -9.90 -12.42 -27.12
CA ASP A 482 -10.72 -13.50 -26.58
C ASP A 482 -10.36 -13.72 -25.10
N SER A 483 -11.27 -13.33 -24.20
CA SER A 483 -11.08 -13.40 -22.75
C SER A 483 -12.41 -13.24 -22.02
N PRO A 484 -12.66 -13.95 -20.91
CA PRO A 484 -13.85 -13.73 -20.08
C PRO A 484 -13.87 -12.32 -19.44
N TYR A 485 -12.71 -11.68 -19.27
CA TYR A 485 -12.59 -10.29 -18.82
C TYR A 485 -12.87 -9.25 -19.93
N ASN A 486 -13.18 -9.65 -21.16
CA ASN A 486 -13.51 -8.70 -22.22
C ASN A 486 -14.93 -8.11 -22.05
N VAL A 487 -15.04 -7.05 -21.26
CA VAL A 487 -16.28 -6.31 -21.00
C VAL A 487 -16.71 -5.36 -22.13
N TYR A 488 -16.11 -5.45 -23.33
CA TYR A 488 -16.64 -4.86 -24.57
C TYR A 488 -17.50 -5.88 -25.35
N LYS A 489 -17.14 -7.17 -25.28
CA LYS A 489 -17.86 -8.28 -25.92
C LYS A 489 -18.84 -8.97 -24.98
N ASN A 490 -18.47 -9.14 -23.72
CA ASN A 490 -19.25 -9.84 -22.71
C ASN A 490 -20.14 -8.82 -21.97
N VAL A 491 -21.45 -9.07 -21.95
CA VAL A 491 -22.41 -8.30 -21.14
C VAL A 491 -22.41 -8.84 -19.70
N GLY A 492 -22.53 -7.93 -18.73
CA GLY A 492 -22.49 -8.26 -17.31
C GLY A 492 -21.16 -7.93 -16.66
N LEU A 493 -20.85 -8.61 -15.54
CA LEU A 493 -19.58 -8.49 -14.84
C LEU A 493 -18.58 -9.54 -15.33
N MET A 494 -17.30 -9.16 -15.34
CA MET A 494 -16.17 -10.07 -15.48
C MET A 494 -16.08 -11.04 -14.27
N PRO A 495 -15.38 -12.19 -14.37
CA PRO A 495 -15.47 -13.28 -13.38
C PRO A 495 -15.07 -12.92 -11.93
N GLY A 496 -14.24 -11.89 -11.76
CA GLY A 496 -13.81 -11.36 -10.47
C GLY A 496 -13.03 -10.06 -10.67
N PRO A 497 -12.42 -9.50 -9.61
CA PRO A 497 -11.63 -8.28 -9.67
C PRO A 497 -10.43 -8.36 -10.64
N VAL A 498 -9.86 -7.19 -10.94
CA VAL A 498 -8.64 -7.02 -11.74
C VAL A 498 -7.46 -6.48 -10.93
N ASP A 499 -7.71 -5.90 -9.77
CA ASP A 499 -6.71 -5.41 -8.83
C ASP A 499 -7.27 -5.32 -7.41
N SER A 500 -6.46 -4.84 -6.48
CA SER A 500 -6.78 -4.66 -5.05
C SER A 500 -7.29 -3.23 -4.77
N PRO A 501 -8.61 -3.00 -4.73
CA PRO A 501 -9.18 -1.66 -4.63
C PRO A 501 -8.97 -0.99 -3.27
N SER A 502 -8.94 0.34 -3.26
CA SER A 502 -8.96 1.15 -2.03
C SER A 502 -10.28 0.99 -1.28
N LEU A 503 -10.26 1.30 0.03
CA LEU A 503 -11.49 1.40 0.81
C LEU A 503 -12.43 2.48 0.25
N ASP A 504 -11.91 3.57 -0.31
CA ASP A 504 -12.71 4.63 -0.93
C ASP A 504 -13.41 4.19 -2.23
N ALA A 505 -12.77 3.36 -3.06
CA ALA A 505 -13.41 2.77 -4.23
C ALA A 505 -14.47 1.71 -3.86
N ILE A 506 -14.21 0.91 -2.80
CA ILE A 506 -15.19 -0.01 -2.21
C ILE A 506 -16.40 0.78 -1.67
N GLU A 507 -16.18 1.79 -0.82
CA GLU A 507 -17.25 2.61 -0.23
C GLU A 507 -18.04 3.40 -1.28
N SER A 508 -17.36 3.89 -2.33
CA SER A 508 -18.00 4.54 -3.49
C SER A 508 -18.83 3.58 -4.33
N SER A 509 -18.41 2.32 -4.44
CA SER A 509 -19.15 1.26 -5.13
C SER A 509 -20.34 0.75 -4.33
N ILE A 510 -20.31 0.85 -2.99
CA ILE A 510 -21.48 0.65 -2.13
C ILE A 510 -22.41 1.85 -2.17
N ASN A 511 -21.88 3.08 -2.09
CA ASN A 511 -22.63 4.32 -1.89
C ASN A 511 -22.57 5.24 -3.13
N GLN A 512 -22.91 4.66 -4.28
CA GLN A 512 -22.86 5.33 -5.58
C GLN A 512 -23.78 6.57 -5.65
N THR A 513 -23.38 7.58 -6.43
CA THR A 513 -24.18 8.78 -6.66
C THR A 513 -25.25 8.49 -7.73
N LYS A 514 -26.53 8.57 -7.34
CA LYS A 514 -27.66 8.42 -8.26
C LYS A 514 -27.54 9.41 -9.43
N SER A 515 -27.59 8.89 -10.66
CA SER A 515 -27.70 9.65 -11.90
C SER A 515 -28.25 8.74 -13.00
N ASP A 516 -28.72 9.29 -14.12
CA ASP A 516 -29.10 8.52 -15.32
C ASP A 516 -27.93 8.25 -16.27
N ASN A 517 -26.71 8.61 -15.87
CA ASN A 517 -25.51 8.57 -16.70
C ASN A 517 -25.18 7.15 -17.16
N LEU A 518 -24.78 7.02 -18.42
CA LEU A 518 -24.35 5.77 -19.06
C LEU A 518 -22.92 5.86 -19.61
N TYR A 519 -22.34 7.05 -19.64
CA TYR A 519 -21.03 7.30 -20.21
C TYR A 519 -20.27 8.29 -19.33
N PHE A 520 -18.96 8.14 -19.29
CA PHE A 520 -18.03 9.11 -18.74
C PHE A 520 -16.80 9.20 -19.63
N VAL A 521 -16.10 10.33 -19.57
CA VAL A 521 -14.79 10.53 -20.20
C VAL A 521 -13.99 11.51 -19.34
N ALA A 522 -12.71 11.24 -19.13
CA ALA A 522 -11.80 12.17 -18.46
C ALA A 522 -11.18 13.13 -19.49
N ASP A 523 -11.19 14.43 -19.22
CA ASP A 523 -10.38 15.40 -19.96
C ASP A 523 -8.91 15.09 -19.75
N VAL A 524 -8.16 14.91 -20.84
CA VAL A 524 -6.76 14.46 -20.75
C VAL A 524 -5.81 15.54 -20.23
N THR A 525 -6.25 16.80 -20.14
CA THR A 525 -5.43 17.95 -19.71
C THR A 525 -5.77 18.52 -18.34
N GLU A 526 -7.03 18.46 -17.91
CA GLU A 526 -7.46 18.84 -16.55
C GLU A 526 -7.76 17.64 -15.65
N GLY A 527 -7.92 16.45 -16.25
CA GLY A 527 -8.35 15.25 -15.53
C GLY A 527 -9.77 15.34 -14.96
N LYS A 528 -10.59 16.27 -15.45
CA LYS A 528 -11.99 16.43 -15.03
C LYS A 528 -12.86 15.40 -15.75
N VAL A 529 -13.71 14.68 -15.01
CA VAL A 529 -14.61 13.69 -15.61
C VAL A 529 -15.90 14.37 -16.08
N TYR A 530 -16.28 14.11 -17.33
CA TYR A 530 -17.52 14.56 -17.96
C TYR A 530 -18.43 13.37 -18.19
N TYR A 531 -19.69 13.50 -17.79
CA TYR A 531 -20.67 12.41 -17.79
C TYR A 531 -21.79 12.69 -18.79
N ALA A 532 -22.36 11.64 -19.39
CA ALA A 532 -23.49 11.72 -20.32
C ALA A 532 -24.46 10.53 -20.13
N ASN A 533 -25.73 10.74 -20.47
CA ASN A 533 -26.78 9.71 -20.41
C ASN A 533 -27.10 9.07 -21.79
N ASN A 534 -26.46 9.53 -22.86
CA ASN A 534 -26.61 9.06 -24.23
C ASN A 534 -25.28 9.16 -25.00
N GLN A 535 -25.20 8.49 -26.16
CA GLN A 535 -24.00 8.41 -26.99
C GLN A 535 -23.63 9.76 -27.62
N GLU A 536 -24.59 10.54 -28.13
CA GLU A 536 -24.34 11.79 -28.87
C GLU A 536 -23.68 12.87 -27.99
N ASP A 537 -24.08 12.93 -26.72
CA ASP A 537 -23.45 13.79 -25.71
C ASP A 537 -22.08 13.27 -25.26
N HIS A 538 -21.87 11.95 -25.23
CA HIS A 538 -20.56 11.36 -24.94
C HIS A 538 -19.56 11.62 -26.07
N ASP A 539 -19.95 11.38 -27.31
CA ASP A 539 -19.12 11.62 -28.50
C ASP A 539 -18.69 13.09 -28.59
N ARG A 540 -19.59 14.02 -28.23
CA ARG A 540 -19.29 15.45 -28.12
C ARG A 540 -18.29 15.74 -26.99
N ASN A 541 -18.46 15.14 -25.81
CA ASN A 541 -17.50 15.28 -24.70
C ASN A 541 -16.12 14.72 -25.10
N VAL A 542 -16.05 13.59 -25.80
CA VAL A 542 -14.80 13.01 -26.33
C VAL A 542 -14.15 13.94 -27.35
N ALA A 543 -14.93 14.53 -28.26
CA ALA A 543 -14.44 15.49 -29.23
C ALA A 543 -13.84 16.75 -28.57
N GLU A 544 -14.50 17.30 -27.54
CA GLU A 544 -14.11 18.55 -26.87
C GLU A 544 -12.97 18.37 -25.84
N HIS A 545 -12.94 17.24 -25.11
CA HIS A 545 -12.04 17.03 -23.96
C HIS A 545 -10.91 16.02 -24.20
N VAL A 546 -10.96 15.25 -25.29
CA VAL A 546 -9.90 14.29 -25.67
C VAL A 546 -9.32 14.65 -27.04
N ASN A 547 -10.12 14.55 -28.11
CA ASN A 547 -9.61 14.68 -29.48
C ASN A 547 -9.09 16.11 -29.78
N SER A 548 -9.71 17.13 -29.18
CA SER A 548 -9.25 18.53 -29.24
C SER A 548 -7.89 18.79 -28.55
N LYS A 549 -7.34 17.82 -27.82
CA LYS A 549 -6.08 17.92 -27.05
C LYS A 549 -4.98 17.00 -27.57
N LEU A 550 -5.31 16.13 -28.53
CA LEU A 550 -4.43 15.17 -29.21
C LEU A 550 -4.01 15.65 -30.62
N ASN A 551 -4.51 16.82 -31.04
CA ASN A 551 -4.20 17.53 -32.28
C ASN A 551 -3.88 19.00 -31.96
#